data_AF-A0A4S1CBD8-F1
#
_entry.id   AF-A0A4S1CBD8-F1
#
_cell.length_a   1.000
_cell.length_b   1.000
_cell.length_c   1.000
_cell.angle_alpha   90.00
_cell.angle_beta   90.00
_cell.angle_gamma   90.00
#
_symmetry.space_group_name_H-M   'P 1'
#
loop_
_entity.id
_entity.type
_entity.pdbx_description
1 polymer ?
#
loop_
_entity_poly.entity_id
_entity_poly.type
_entity_poly.pdbx_seq_one_letter_code
_entity_poly.pdbx_strand_id
1 'polypeptide(L)'
;MMKRVGLLVLGAFLGGCLHAAPGEVKKEAAPAAVQAPKKLELSEASLAELIVKDKTTKQEVLAAFGSPVTVEPNQRQLSKELLATIKIALPPIARTKEFWKYNAPPFNPDGSMKSKILSAMIFIDDNGVVVDYLTSYTHVAPPQ
;
A
#
# COMPACT_ATOMS: atom_id res chain seq x y z
N MET A 1 10.58 -47.57 -43.46
CA MET A 1 9.17 -47.77 -43.85
C MET A 1 8.66 -49.03 -43.16
N MET A 2 7.84 -48.89 -42.11
CA MET A 2 6.75 -49.81 -41.76
C MET A 2 5.91 -49.20 -40.62
N LYS A 3 4.63 -48.97 -40.95
CA LYS A 3 3.43 -48.70 -40.15
C LYS A 3 3.20 -49.83 -39.11
N ARG A 4 2.48 -49.76 -37.98
CA ARG A 4 1.48 -48.85 -37.37
C ARG A 4 1.11 -49.43 -35.98
N VAL A 5 0.70 -48.54 -35.05
CA VAL A 5 -0.44 -48.62 -34.08
C VAL A 5 -0.44 -49.63 -32.91
N GLY A 6 -0.74 -49.09 -31.72
CA GLY A 6 -1.32 -49.80 -30.56
C GLY A 6 -1.35 -48.89 -29.31
N LEU A 7 -2.27 -47.94 -29.21
CA LEU A 7 -3.57 -47.97 -28.50
C LEU A 7 -3.49 -47.59 -27.00
N LEU A 8 -4.25 -46.53 -26.70
CA LEU A 8 -4.72 -45.94 -25.43
C LEU A 8 -4.82 -46.85 -24.19
N VAL A 9 -4.42 -46.32 -23.03
CA VAL A 9 -5.13 -46.56 -21.75
C VAL A 9 -5.21 -45.25 -20.95
N LEU A 10 -6.45 -44.82 -20.73
CA LEU A 10 -6.89 -43.78 -19.80
C LEU A 10 -6.54 -44.15 -18.34
N GLY A 11 -6.18 -43.15 -17.54
CA GLY A 11 -6.08 -43.29 -16.08
C GLY A 11 -6.36 -41.96 -15.38
N ALA A 12 -7.61 -41.51 -15.41
CA ALA A 12 -8.10 -40.46 -14.54
C ALA A 12 -8.32 -41.03 -13.13
N PHE A 13 -7.64 -40.49 -12.11
CA PHE A 13 -8.02 -40.68 -10.72
C PHE A 13 -8.40 -39.32 -10.13
N LEU A 14 -9.68 -39.00 -10.26
CA LEU A 14 -10.41 -38.08 -9.39
C LEU A 14 -11.56 -38.87 -8.79
N GLY A 15 -11.64 -38.91 -7.46
CA GLY A 15 -12.86 -39.27 -6.75
C GLY A 15 -12.66 -40.24 -5.59
N GLY A 16 -13.01 -39.78 -4.38
CA GLY A 16 -13.36 -40.69 -3.29
C GLY A 16 -13.14 -40.15 -1.89
N CYS A 17 -14.00 -39.24 -1.42
CA CYS A 17 -14.17 -38.96 0.00
C CYS A 17 -14.73 -40.21 0.72
N LEU A 18 -14.13 -40.62 1.84
CA LEU A 18 -14.82 -41.39 2.87
C LEU A 18 -14.45 -40.84 4.25
N HIS A 19 -15.49 -40.58 5.05
CA HIS A 19 -15.46 -39.99 6.38
C HIS A 19 -15.07 -41.00 7.46
N ALA A 20 -14.30 -40.51 8.45
CA ALA A 20 -14.21 -40.92 9.87
C ALA A 20 -13.71 -42.36 10.18
N ALA A 21 -12.93 -42.65 11.23
CA ALA A 21 -12.80 -42.06 12.57
C ALA A 21 -11.45 -42.50 13.22
N PRO A 22 -11.27 -42.48 14.54
CA PRO A 22 -10.96 -41.34 15.40
C PRO A 22 -9.60 -41.52 16.09
N GLY A 23 -8.85 -40.42 16.26
CA GLY A 23 -7.62 -40.44 17.04
C GLY A 23 -7.31 -39.02 17.48
N GLU A 24 -7.50 -38.77 18.77
CA GLU A 24 -7.20 -37.50 19.42
C GLU A 24 -5.76 -37.07 19.16
N VAL A 25 -5.58 -36.06 18.31
CA VAL A 25 -4.32 -35.31 18.24
C VAL A 25 -4.62 -33.87 18.64
N LYS A 26 -4.05 -33.52 19.79
CA LYS A 26 -3.83 -32.19 20.33
C LYS A 26 -3.80 -31.09 19.26
N LYS A 27 -4.60 -30.06 19.51
CA LYS A 27 -4.47 -28.66 19.04
C LYS A 27 -3.15 -28.35 18.34
N GLU A 28 -3.21 -28.16 17.04
CA GLU A 28 -2.32 -27.23 16.36
C GLU A 28 -3.21 -26.22 15.64
N ALA A 29 -3.16 -24.99 16.13
CA ALA A 29 -3.97 -23.90 15.63
C ALA A 29 -3.64 -23.68 14.16
N ALA A 30 -4.68 -23.69 13.32
CA ALA A 30 -4.60 -23.12 11.98
C ALA A 30 -3.94 -21.73 12.08
N PRO A 31 -3.01 -21.37 11.17
CA PRO A 31 -2.35 -20.08 11.22
C PRO A 31 -3.41 -19.00 11.29
N ALA A 32 -3.37 -18.22 12.37
CA ALA A 32 -4.26 -17.09 12.56
C ALA A 32 -4.23 -16.27 11.27
N ALA A 33 -5.39 -16.14 10.63
CA ALA A 33 -5.55 -15.22 9.52
C ALA A 33 -5.07 -13.86 10.01
N VAL A 34 -3.89 -13.45 9.52
CA VAL A 34 -3.37 -12.11 9.73
C VAL A 34 -4.48 -11.19 9.24
N GLN A 35 -5.16 -10.52 10.17
CA GLN A 35 -6.18 -9.55 9.84
C GLN A 35 -5.56 -8.61 8.81
N ALA A 36 -6.14 -8.59 7.61
CA ALA A 36 -5.73 -7.63 6.59
C ALA A 36 -5.74 -6.24 7.26
N PRO A 37 -4.63 -5.48 7.17
CA PRO A 37 -4.53 -4.20 7.86
C PRO A 37 -5.74 -3.35 7.47
N LYS A 38 -6.49 -2.90 8.50
CA LYS A 38 -7.65 -2.06 8.29
C LYS A 38 -7.17 -0.79 7.61
N LYS A 39 -7.54 -0.60 6.33
CA LYS A 39 -7.25 0.64 5.61
C LYS A 39 -7.75 1.82 6.43
N LEU A 40 -6.85 2.77 6.71
CA LEU A 40 -7.18 3.99 7.40
C LEU A 40 -7.86 4.95 6.42
N GLU A 41 -8.88 5.67 6.87
CA GLU A 41 -9.40 6.80 6.09
C GLU A 41 -8.34 7.90 6.07
N LEU A 42 -8.13 8.53 4.91
CA LEU A 42 -7.21 9.65 4.79
C LEU A 42 -7.79 10.89 5.50
N SER A 43 -7.14 11.32 6.57
CA SER A 43 -7.47 12.50 7.36
C SER A 43 -6.17 13.13 7.89
N GLU A 44 -6.21 14.38 8.34
CA GLU A 44 -5.02 14.99 8.96
C GLU A 44 -4.59 14.24 10.23
N ALA A 45 -5.55 13.77 11.02
CA ALA A 45 -5.29 12.99 12.22
C ALA A 45 -4.61 11.65 11.91
N SER A 46 -5.12 10.89 10.93
CA SER A 46 -4.53 9.61 10.54
C SER A 46 -3.15 9.77 9.89
N LEU A 47 -2.90 10.88 9.17
CA LEU A 47 -1.57 11.22 8.68
C LEU A 47 -0.60 11.51 9.82
N ALA A 48 -1.01 12.33 10.81
CA ALA A 48 -0.18 12.68 11.96
C ALA A 48 0.11 11.47 12.87
N GLU A 49 -0.84 10.54 12.98
CA GLU A 49 -0.68 9.30 13.74
C GLU A 49 0.25 8.31 13.04
N LEU A 50 0.09 8.14 11.72
CA LEU A 50 0.88 7.18 10.95
C LEU A 50 2.31 7.67 10.67
N ILE A 51 2.47 8.95 10.34
CA ILE A 51 3.72 9.48 9.80
C ILE A 51 4.59 10.05 10.93
N VAL A 52 5.59 9.26 11.30
CA VAL A 52 6.74 9.72 12.06
C VAL A 52 7.88 9.99 11.08
N LYS A 53 8.26 11.26 10.92
CA LYS A 53 9.28 11.70 9.95
C LYS A 53 10.60 10.97 10.16
N ASP A 54 11.25 10.64 9.05
CA ASP A 54 12.51 9.88 8.98
C ASP A 54 12.43 8.45 9.59
N LYS A 55 11.21 7.92 9.83
CA LYS A 55 10.99 6.55 10.33
C LYS A 55 9.95 5.79 9.53
N THR A 56 8.80 6.40 9.28
CA THR A 56 7.71 5.74 8.54
C THR A 56 8.16 5.41 7.12
N THR A 57 7.92 4.17 6.72
CA THR A 57 8.31 3.64 5.41
C THR A 57 7.19 3.76 4.39
N LYS A 58 7.56 3.76 3.12
CA LYS A 58 6.66 3.67 1.97
C LYS A 58 5.71 2.48 2.09
N GLN A 59 6.17 1.34 2.60
CA GLN A 59 5.37 0.13 2.76
C GLN A 59 4.28 0.31 3.82
N GLU A 60 4.59 0.97 4.93
CA GLU A 60 3.61 1.29 5.98
C GLU A 60 2.55 2.27 5.46
N VAL A 61 2.96 3.29 4.68
CA VAL A 61 2.02 4.21 4.02
C VAL A 61 1.10 3.46 3.04
N LEU A 62 1.66 2.58 2.22
CA LEU A 62 0.88 1.72 1.31
C LEU A 62 -0.08 0.81 2.07
N ALA A 63 0.35 0.21 3.17
CA ALA A 63 -0.49 -0.67 3.99
C ALA A 63 -1.66 0.11 4.61
N ALA A 64 -1.43 1.34 5.04
CA ALA A 64 -2.45 2.18 5.67
C ALA A 64 -3.44 2.78 4.66
N PHE A 65 -2.96 3.44 3.61
CA PHE A 65 -3.79 4.24 2.70
C PHE A 65 -3.99 3.59 1.32
N GLY A 66 -3.25 2.52 1.00
CA GLY A 66 -3.20 1.94 -0.33
C GLY A 66 -2.32 2.73 -1.30
N SER A 67 -2.50 2.46 -2.58
CA SER A 67 -1.75 3.14 -3.65
C SER A 67 -2.08 4.63 -3.72
N PRO A 68 -1.08 5.50 -3.94
CA PRO A 68 -1.33 6.92 -4.19
C PRO A 68 -2.05 7.11 -5.52
N VAL A 69 -2.72 8.26 -5.65
CA VAL A 69 -3.33 8.72 -6.92
C VAL A 69 -2.25 8.99 -7.96
N THR A 70 -1.11 9.55 -7.53
CA THR A 70 0.00 9.87 -8.42
C THR A 70 1.33 9.77 -7.68
N VAL A 71 2.37 9.32 -8.38
CA VAL A 71 3.76 9.34 -7.95
C VAL A 71 4.54 10.24 -8.90
N GLU A 72 5.17 11.29 -8.38
CA GLU A 72 5.93 12.26 -9.17
C GLU A 72 7.41 12.23 -8.76
N PRO A 73 8.35 11.98 -9.67
CA PRO A 73 9.77 12.01 -9.36
C PRO A 73 10.24 13.45 -9.07
N ASN A 74 11.09 13.62 -8.06
CA ASN A 74 11.72 14.89 -7.75
C ASN A 74 12.95 15.13 -8.65
N GLN A 75 12.76 15.95 -9.69
CA GLN A 75 13.83 16.33 -10.61
C GLN A 75 14.93 17.19 -9.97
N ARG A 76 14.74 17.66 -8.73
CA ARG A 76 15.67 18.55 -8.00
C ARG A 76 16.34 17.85 -6.83
N GLN A 77 16.22 16.53 -6.72
CA GLN A 77 16.90 15.77 -5.68
C GLN A 77 18.42 15.90 -5.81
N LEU A 78 19.12 16.11 -4.70
CA LEU A 78 20.57 16.03 -4.68
C LEU A 78 21.03 14.60 -4.95
N SER A 79 22.19 14.44 -5.59
CA SER A 79 22.74 13.10 -5.84
C SER A 79 23.06 12.39 -4.53
N LYS A 80 23.07 11.05 -4.54
CA LYS A 80 23.33 10.23 -3.35
C LYS A 80 24.72 10.51 -2.75
N GLU A 81 25.70 10.75 -3.62
CA GLU A 81 27.07 11.07 -3.23
C GLU A 81 27.12 12.41 -2.48
N LEU A 82 26.39 13.42 -2.99
CA LEU A 82 26.28 14.71 -2.31
C LEU A 82 25.54 14.56 -0.98
N LEU A 83 24.41 13.85 -0.95
CA LEU A 83 23.65 13.61 0.29
C LEU A 83 24.51 12.93 1.38
N ALA A 84 25.40 12.00 1.02
CA ALA A 84 26.27 11.31 1.97
C ALA A 84 27.40 12.19 2.55
N THR A 85 27.79 13.27 1.86
CA THR A 85 28.88 14.16 2.28
C THR A 85 28.41 15.35 3.11
N ILE A 86 27.12 15.71 3.02
CA ILE A 86 26.54 16.86 3.70
C ILE A 86 26.28 16.51 5.17
N LYS A 87 26.93 17.24 6.09
CA LYS A 87 26.78 17.05 7.55
C LYS A 87 25.75 17.97 8.21
N ILE A 88 25.17 18.90 7.45
CA ILE A 88 24.14 19.83 7.93
C ILE A 88 22.75 19.26 7.66
N ALA A 89 21.77 19.67 8.48
CA ALA A 89 20.38 19.32 8.24
C ALA A 89 19.93 19.90 6.89
N LEU A 90 19.50 19.03 5.99
CA LEU A 90 18.97 19.42 4.69
C LEU A 90 17.47 19.66 4.76
N PRO A 91 16.94 20.61 3.97
CA PRO A 91 15.51 20.74 3.82
C PRO A 91 14.93 19.44 3.25
N PRO A 92 13.73 19.01 3.64
CA PRO A 92 13.15 17.73 3.21
C PRO A 92 13.16 17.54 1.70
N ILE A 93 12.81 18.59 0.95
CA ILE A 93 12.76 18.57 -0.52
C ILE A 93 14.09 18.21 -1.19
N ALA A 94 15.23 18.50 -0.57
CA ALA A 94 16.54 18.13 -1.12
C ALA A 94 16.83 16.64 -0.99
N ARG A 95 16.21 15.98 0.00
CA ARG A 95 16.34 14.55 0.29
C ARG A 95 15.25 13.71 -0.39
N THR A 96 14.14 14.31 -0.78
CA THR A 96 13.00 13.65 -1.43
C THR A 96 13.36 13.14 -2.82
N LYS A 97 13.12 11.86 -3.09
CA LYS A 97 13.20 11.23 -4.40
C LYS A 97 11.88 11.30 -5.16
N GLU A 98 10.77 11.05 -4.47
CA GLU A 98 9.44 11.01 -5.09
C GLU A 98 8.37 11.62 -4.18
N PHE A 99 7.38 12.24 -4.81
CA PHE A 99 6.21 12.83 -4.17
C PHE A 99 4.99 11.94 -4.44
N TRP A 100 4.31 11.56 -3.37
CA TRP A 100 3.14 10.69 -3.42
C TRP A 100 1.88 11.49 -3.10
N LYS A 101 0.94 11.53 -4.03
CA LYS A 101 -0.31 12.29 -3.88
C LYS A 101 -1.47 11.38 -3.52
N TYR A 102 -2.19 11.74 -2.47
CA TYR A 102 -3.41 11.08 -2.00
C TYR A 102 -4.55 12.08 -1.95
N ASN A 103 -5.77 11.62 -2.23
CA ASN A 103 -7.00 12.39 -2.06
C ASN A 103 -8.00 11.58 -1.25
N ALA A 104 -8.67 12.25 -0.31
CA ALA A 104 -9.80 11.65 0.39
C ALA A 104 -10.98 11.43 -0.58
N PRO A 105 -11.85 10.45 -0.32
CA PRO A 105 -13.05 10.26 -1.13
C PRO A 105 -13.93 11.52 -1.13
N PRO A 106 -14.53 11.89 -2.29
CA PRO A 106 -15.36 13.09 -2.42
C PRO A 106 -16.75 12.94 -1.80
N PHE A 107 -17.14 11.72 -1.42
CA PHE A 107 -18.46 11.41 -0.87
C PHE A 107 -18.37 10.99 0.59
N ASN A 108 -19.37 11.38 1.37
CA ASN A 108 -19.64 10.83 2.69
C ASN A 108 -20.22 9.41 2.59
N PRO A 109 -20.24 8.64 3.69
CA PRO A 109 -20.83 7.29 3.70
C PRO A 109 -22.31 7.23 3.32
N ASP A 110 -23.05 8.34 3.51
CA ASP A 110 -24.46 8.48 3.14
C ASP A 110 -24.67 8.84 1.65
N GLY A 111 -23.59 8.97 0.87
CA GLY A 111 -23.62 9.32 -0.55
C GLY A 111 -23.65 10.83 -0.82
N SER A 112 -23.74 11.69 0.20
CA SER A 112 -23.66 13.13 0.02
C SER A 112 -22.25 13.59 -0.35
N MET A 113 -22.12 14.67 -1.12
CA MET A 113 -20.83 15.22 -1.51
C MET A 113 -20.19 15.99 -0.35
N LYS A 114 -18.89 15.74 -0.09
CA LYS A 114 -18.11 16.50 0.89
C LYS A 114 -17.92 17.94 0.38
N SER A 115 -18.06 18.92 1.27
CA SER A 115 -17.81 20.33 0.96
C SER A 115 -16.33 20.67 0.78
N LYS A 116 -15.44 19.84 1.38
CA LYS A 116 -13.99 19.93 1.24
C LYS A 116 -13.39 18.53 1.11
N ILE A 117 -12.43 18.40 0.20
CA ILE A 117 -11.67 17.17 -0.01
C ILE A 117 -10.24 17.41 0.44
N LEU A 118 -9.78 16.61 1.39
CA LEU A 118 -8.38 16.60 1.81
C LEU A 118 -7.51 15.98 0.71
N SER A 119 -6.42 16.67 0.37
CA SER A 119 -5.31 16.13 -0.41
C SER A 119 -4.06 16.10 0.46
N ALA A 120 -3.24 15.07 0.30
CA ALA A 120 -1.97 14.93 1.00
C ALA A 120 -0.86 14.64 -0.01
N MET A 121 0.28 15.29 0.16
CA MET A 121 1.50 15.04 -0.59
C MET A 121 2.58 14.53 0.37
N ILE A 122 2.96 13.28 0.25
CA ILE A 122 3.97 12.61 1.09
C ILE A 122 5.30 12.61 0.35
N PHE A 123 6.37 12.99 1.04
CA PHE A 123 7.71 13.13 0.47
C PHE A 123 8.53 11.91 0.88
N ILE A 124 8.99 11.12 -0.10
CA ILE A 124 9.72 9.87 0.14
C ILE A 124 11.15 10.01 -0.36
N ASP A 125 12.12 9.60 0.44
CA ASP A 125 13.54 9.60 0.07
C ASP A 125 13.96 8.38 -0.77
N ASP A 126 15.25 8.30 -1.08
CA ASP A 126 15.82 7.18 -1.83
C ASP A 126 15.78 5.83 -1.13
N ASN A 127 15.63 5.82 0.19
CA ASN A 127 15.55 4.62 1.02
C ASN A 127 14.10 4.14 1.19
N GLY A 128 13.13 4.87 0.64
CA GLY A 128 11.72 4.57 0.82
C GLY A 128 11.18 5.02 2.18
N VAL A 129 11.80 6.01 2.81
CA VAL A 129 11.38 6.58 4.09
C VAL A 129 10.72 7.93 3.87
N VAL A 130 9.66 8.21 4.63
CA VAL A 130 8.94 9.48 4.60
C VAL A 130 9.77 10.55 5.31
N VAL A 131 10.15 11.59 4.57
CA VAL A 131 10.91 12.73 5.10
C VAL A 131 10.03 13.91 5.51
N ASP A 132 8.88 14.07 4.87
CA ASP A 132 7.87 15.08 5.22
C ASP A 132 6.53 14.80 4.55
N TYR A 133 5.52 15.60 4.87
CA TYR A 133 4.26 15.65 4.13
C TYR A 133 3.60 17.03 4.20
N LEU A 134 2.74 17.31 3.23
CA LEU A 134 1.88 18.51 3.20
C LEU A 134 0.42 18.10 3.02
N THR A 135 -0.49 18.88 3.58
CA THR A 135 -1.94 18.74 3.35
C THR A 135 -2.50 19.98 2.68
N SER A 136 -3.56 19.80 1.90
CA SER A 136 -4.34 20.88 1.31
C SER A 136 -5.81 20.47 1.19
N TYR A 137 -6.69 21.46 1.00
CA TYR A 137 -8.11 21.21 0.81
C TYR A 137 -8.58 21.78 -0.52
N THR A 138 -9.28 20.94 -1.29
CA THR A 138 -10.06 21.39 -2.44
C THR A 138 -11.49 21.61 -1.99
N HIS A 139 -11.99 22.83 -2.17
CA HIS A 139 -13.41 23.13 -1.96
C HIS A 139 -14.21 22.64 -3.16
N VAL A 140 -15.27 21.88 -2.91
CA VAL A 140 -16.19 21.42 -3.95
C VAL A 140 -17.38 22.36 -3.96
N ALA A 141 -17.65 23.00 -5.11
CA ALA A 141 -18.84 23.83 -5.25
C ALA A 141 -20.09 22.94 -5.11
N PRO A 142 -21.17 23.41 -4.46
CA PRO A 142 -22.42 22.66 -4.42
C PRO A 142 -22.93 22.43 -5.85
N PRO A 143 -23.48 21.25 -6.16
CA PRO A 143 -24.10 21.00 -7.47
C PRO A 143 -25.20 22.05 -7.71
N GLN A 144 -25.24 22.60 -8.93
CA GLN A 144 -26.25 23.57 -9.38
C GLN A 144 -27.61 22.91 -9.58
#